data_AF-A0A645DHE4-F1
#
_entry.id   AF-A0A645DHE4-F1
#
_cell.length_a   1.000
_cell.length_b   1.000
_cell.length_c   1.000
_cell.angle_alpha   90.00
_cell.angle_beta   90.00
_cell.angle_gamma   90.00
#
_symmetry.space_group_name_H-M   'P 1'
#
loop_
_entity.id
_entity.type
_entity.pdbx_description
1 polymer ?
#
loop_
_entity_poly.entity_id
_entity_poly.type
_entity_poly.pdbx_seq_one_letter_code
_entity_poly.pdbx_strand_id
1 'polypeptide(L)'
;MIGFLIGLVCGAGELFLLTRVIKAVSAGRSLQTVAFVFAKILLFAAALVPVALFFQRELLWCGIGISSVLVVGAVVINVLMRRNGKGDR
;
A
#
# COMPACT_ATOMS: atom_id res chain seq x y z
N MET A 1 17.37 -9.60 -6.35
CA MET A 1 16.96 -8.17 -6.27
C MET A 1 15.62 -7.85 -6.95
N ILE A 2 15.10 -8.70 -7.86
CA ILE A 2 13.84 -8.46 -8.56
C ILE A 2 12.64 -8.47 -7.59
N GLY A 3 12.69 -9.29 -6.54
CA GLY A 3 11.64 -9.30 -5.51
C GLY A 3 11.50 -7.95 -4.81
N PHE A 4 12.61 -7.25 -4.57
CA PHE A 4 12.59 -5.92 -3.96
C PHE A 4 11.88 -4.89 -4.84
N LEU A 5 12.16 -4.87 -6.15
CA LEU A 5 11.49 -4.00 -7.13
C LEU A 5 9.99 -4.27 -7.20
N ILE A 6 9.59 -5.54 -7.25
CA ILE A 6 8.17 -5.94 -7.23
C ILE A 6 7.52 -5.48 -5.94
N GLY A 7 8.20 -5.69 -4.79
CA GLY A 7 7.73 -5.23 -3.50
C GLY A 7 7.58 -3.71 -3.41
N LEU A 8 8.47 -2.96 -4.05
CA LEU A 8 8.43 -1.49 -4.10
C LEU A 8 7.23 -0.98 -4.90
N VAL A 9 6.99 -1.57 -6.08
CA VAL A 9 5.85 -1.23 -6.94
C VAL A 9 4.53 -1.64 -6.29
N CYS A 10 4.48 -2.83 -5.68
CA CYS A 10 3.31 -3.29 -4.93
C CYS A 10 3.02 -2.38 -3.74
N GLY A 11 4.04 -2.09 -2.92
CA GLY A 11 3.92 -1.21 -1.76
C GLY A 11 3.46 0.19 -2.13
N ALA A 12 3.92 0.74 -3.26
CA ALA A 12 3.49 2.05 -3.75
C ALA A 12 2.01 2.03 -4.19
N GLY A 13 1.60 0.99 -4.91
CA GLY A 13 0.21 0.78 -5.30
C GLY A 13 -0.72 0.64 -4.09
N GLU A 14 -0.28 -0.10 -3.09
CA GLU A 14 -1.01 -0.23 -1.82
C GLU A 14 -1.15 1.07 -1.06
N LEU A 15 -0.08 1.87 -0.98
CA LEU A 15 -0.11 3.18 -0.32
C LEU A 15 -1.10 4.12 -1.01
N PHE A 16 -1.17 4.06 -2.34
CA PHE A 16 -2.14 4.80 -3.13
C PHE A 16 -3.58 4.35 -2.86
N LEU A 17 -3.84 3.04 -2.84
CA LEU A 17 -5.15 2.50 -2.48
C LEU A 17 -5.53 2.89 -1.05
N LEU A 18 -4.59 2.83 -0.11
CA LEU A 18 -4.82 3.15 1.30
C LEU A 18 -5.19 4.62 1.48
N THR A 19 -4.55 5.53 0.73
CA THR A 19 -4.93 6.95 0.71
C THR A 19 -6.36 7.16 0.17
N ARG A 20 -6.77 6.38 -0.84
CA ARG A 20 -8.15 6.41 -1.37
C ARG A 20 -9.16 5.81 -0.39
N VAL A 21 -8.81 4.73 0.30
CA VAL A 21 -9.62 4.15 1.37
C VAL A 21 -9.86 5.19 2.46
N ILE A 22 -8.80 5.85 2.95
CA ILE A 22 -8.93 6.91 3.98
C ILE A 22 -9.89 7.99 3.51
N LYS A 23 -9.74 8.47 2.26
CA LYS A 23 -10.67 9.47 1.69
C LYS A 23 -12.11 8.97 1.57
N ALA A 24 -12.32 7.72 1.16
CA ALA A 24 -13.66 7.13 1.01
C ALA A 24 -14.35 6.91 2.36
N VAL A 25 -13.58 6.47 3.37
CA VAL A 25 -14.03 6.30 4.76
C VAL A 25 -14.40 7.66 5.36
N SER A 26 -13.54 8.66 5.23
CA SER A 26 -13.82 10.03 5.72
C SER A 26 -15.03 10.67 5.02
N ALA A 27 -15.38 10.22 3.82
CA ALA A 27 -16.56 10.68 3.08
C ALA A 27 -17.85 9.88 3.36
N GLY A 28 -17.82 8.92 4.31
CA GLY A 28 -18.98 8.09 4.66
C GLY A 28 -19.41 7.10 3.58
N ARG A 29 -18.59 6.87 2.54
CA ARG A 29 -18.93 5.97 1.43
C ARG A 29 -18.50 4.54 1.75
N SER A 30 -19.33 3.86 2.55
CA SER A 30 -19.14 2.47 2.98
C SER A 30 -18.89 1.49 1.82
N LEU A 31 -19.72 1.54 0.77
CA LEU A 31 -19.65 0.59 -0.35
C LEU A 31 -18.37 0.73 -1.18
N GLN A 32 -17.89 1.97 -1.38
CA GLN A 32 -16.60 2.23 -2.04
C GLN A 32 -15.42 1.79 -1.17
N THR A 33 -15.52 1.96 0.15
CA THR A 33 -14.49 1.52 1.09
C THR A 33 -14.28 0.01 1.00
N VAL A 34 -15.36 -0.77 1.02
CA VAL A 34 -15.30 -2.23 0.87
C VAL A 34 -14.68 -2.62 -0.46
N ALA A 35 -15.07 -1.97 -1.56
CA ALA A 35 -14.48 -2.22 -2.88
C ALA A 35 -12.96 -1.93 -2.91
N PHE A 36 -12.50 -0.85 -2.29
CA PHE A 36 -11.07 -0.53 -2.21
C PHE A 36 -10.28 -1.49 -1.32
N VAL A 37 -10.87 -1.96 -0.21
CA VAL A 37 -10.24 -2.99 0.64
C VAL A 37 -10.12 -4.31 -0.11
N PHE A 38 -11.16 -4.71 -0.84
CA PHE A 38 -11.13 -5.92 -1.66
C PHE A 38 -10.07 -5.82 -2.77
N ALA A 39 -10.00 -4.68 -3.46
CA ALA A 39 -8.98 -4.41 -4.46
C ALA A 39 -7.56 -4.45 -3.86
N LYS A 40 -7.37 -4.01 -2.61
CA LYS A 40 -6.08 -4.11 -1.91
C LYS A 40 -5.67 -5.57 -1.69
N ILE A 41 -6.59 -6.42 -1.24
CA ILE A 41 -6.31 -7.86 -1.06
C ILE A 41 -5.97 -8.51 -2.41
N LEU A 42 -6.70 -8.16 -3.47
CA LEU A 42 -6.45 -8.69 -4.81
C LEU A 42 -5.06 -8.29 -5.33
N LEU A 43 -4.67 -7.03 -5.11
CA LEU A 43 -3.36 -6.51 -5.53
C LEU A 43 -2.22 -7.18 -4.75
N PHE A 44 -2.41 -7.39 -3.43
CA PHE A 44 -1.48 -8.17 -2.62
C PHE A 44 -1.34 -9.59 -3.15
N ALA A 45 -2.46 -10.30 -3.36
CA ALA A 45 -2.44 -11.66 -3.87
C ALA A 45 -1.76 -11.73 -5.25
N ALA A 46 -2.08 -10.79 -6.15
CA ALA A 46 -1.49 -10.72 -7.48
C ALA A 46 0.02 -10.45 -7.47
N ALA A 47 0.56 -9.77 -6.45
CA ALA A 47 2.00 -9.54 -6.30
C ALA A 47 2.70 -10.67 -5.56
N LEU A 48 2.10 -11.19 -4.49
CA LEU A 48 2.73 -12.17 -3.59
C LEU A 48 2.68 -13.59 -4.15
N VAL A 49 1.61 -13.98 -4.86
CA VAL A 49 1.47 -15.32 -5.48
C VAL A 49 2.54 -15.59 -6.53
N PRO A 50 2.79 -14.74 -7.54
CA PRO A 50 3.85 -15.01 -8.52
C PRO A 50 5.24 -14.96 -7.89
N VAL A 51 5.50 -14.09 -6.91
CA VAL A 51 6.78 -14.09 -6.19
C VAL A 51 6.95 -15.38 -5.38
N ALA A 52 5.87 -15.88 -4.76
CA ALA A 52 5.89 -17.12 -4.00
C ALA A 52 6.04 -18.39 -4.84
N LEU A 53 5.52 -18.38 -6.07
CA LEU A 53 5.63 -19.53 -6.96
C LEU A 53 6.95 -19.54 -7.76
N PHE A 54 7.44 -18.39 -8.20
CA PHE A 54 8.59 -18.31 -9.10
C PHE A 54 9.90 -17.86 -8.41
N PHE A 55 9.84 -17.16 -7.27
CA PHE A 55 11.00 -16.53 -6.65
C PHE A 55 10.98 -16.62 -5.11
N GLN A 56 10.84 -17.82 -4.55
CA GLN A 56 10.80 -18.04 -3.10
C GLN A 56 11.99 -17.45 -2.33
N ARG A 57 13.20 -17.47 -2.89
CA ARG A 57 14.38 -16.84 -2.26
C ARG A 57 14.29 -15.32 -2.17
N GLU A 58 13.48 -14.70 -3.03
CA GLU A 58 13.30 -13.26 -3.12
C GLU A 58 12.06 -12.77 -2.35
N LEU A 59 11.29 -13.67 -1.72
CA LEU A 59 10.13 -13.32 -0.89
C LEU A 59 10.51 -12.38 0.26
N LEU A 60 11.64 -12.64 0.91
CA LEU A 60 12.15 -11.79 1.98
C LEU A 60 12.43 -10.37 1.46
N TRP A 61 13.08 -10.26 0.31
CA TRP A 61 13.35 -8.98 -0.33
C TRP A 61 12.08 -8.26 -0.79
N CYS A 62 11.07 -9.01 -1.25
CA CYS A 62 9.75 -8.46 -1.57
C CYS A 62 9.04 -7.91 -0.32
N GLY A 63 9.05 -8.66 0.78
CA GLY A 63 8.49 -8.22 2.06
C GLY A 63 9.18 -6.97 2.63
N ILE A 64 10.52 -6.89 2.51
CA ILE A 64 11.29 -5.70 2.88
C ILE A 64 10.91 -4.52 1.99
N GLY A 65 10.76 -4.72 0.68
CA GLY A 65 10.32 -3.70 -0.27
C GLY A 65 8.94 -3.13 0.10
N ILE A 66 7.96 -4.00 0.30
CA ILE A 66 6.58 -3.60 0.67
C ILE A 66 6.57 -2.84 2.00
N SER A 67 7.22 -3.39 3.02
CA SER A 67 7.25 -2.78 4.36
C SER A 67 7.95 -1.43 4.36
N SER A 68 9.09 -1.30 3.65
CA SER A 68 9.82 -0.04 3.56
C SER A 68 8.98 1.05 2.90
N VAL A 69 8.29 0.74 1.80
CA VAL A 69 7.44 1.73 1.10
C VAL A 69 6.22 2.10 1.92
N LEU A 70 5.59 1.14 2.62
CA LEU A 70 4.46 1.43 3.49
C LEU A 70 4.86 2.33 4.67
N VAL A 71 5.98 2.04 5.33
CA VAL A 71 6.47 2.83 6.46
C VAL A 71 6.90 4.23 6.00
N VAL A 72 7.79 4.31 5.00
CA VAL A 72 8.27 5.59 4.47
C VAL A 72 7.12 6.40 3.88
N GLY A 73 6.25 5.75 3.11
CA GLY A 73 5.08 6.36 2.50
C GLY A 73 4.09 6.90 3.53
N ALA A 74 3.82 6.16 4.61
CA ALA A 74 2.95 6.62 5.69
C ALA A 74 3.54 7.84 6.41
N VAL A 75 4.84 7.82 6.69
CA VAL A 75 5.55 8.98 7.28
C VAL A 75 5.46 10.19 6.36
N VAL A 76 5.73 10.02 5.06
CA VAL A 76 5.64 11.09 4.06
C VAL A 76 4.23 11.65 3.97
N ILE A 77 3.20 10.80 3.88
CA ILE A 77 1.79 11.23 3.85
C ILE A 77 1.43 12.00 5.13
N ASN A 78 1.84 11.49 6.30
CA ASN A 78 1.57 12.15 7.58
C ASN A 78 2.22 13.54 7.65
N VAL A 79 3.49 13.66 7.24
CA VAL A 79 4.19 14.96 7.19
C VAL A 79 3.52 15.91 6.19
N LEU A 80 3.14 15.42 5.00
CA LEU A 80 2.44 16.22 3.98
C LEU A 80 1.06 16.69 4.46
N MET A 81 0.30 15.83 5.14
CA MET A 81 -1.02 16.17 5.70
C MET A 81 -0.90 17.22 6.82
N ARG A 82 0.10 17.08 7.71
CA ARG A 82 0.40 18.08 8.75
C ARG A 82 0.81 19.42 8.16
N ARG A 83 1.67 19.41 7.13
CA ARG A 83 2.17 20.64 6.49
C ARG A 83 1.08 21.39 5.70
N ASN A 84 0.08 20.68 5.18
CA ASN A 84 -1.08 21.27 4.50
C ASN A 84 -2.21 21.73 5.45
N GLY A 85 -2.00 21.79 6.76
CA GLY A 85 -2.94 22.42 7.70
C GLY A 85 -4.25 21.67 7.92
N LYS A 86 -4.37 20.40 7.48
CA LYS A 86 -5.54 19.54 7.74
C LYS A 86 -5.45 18.76 9.06
N GLY A 87 -4.53 19.14 9.93
CA GLY A 87 -4.34 18.56 11.26
C GLY A 87 -4.94 19.36 12.41
N ASP A 88 -5.72 20.41 12.12
CA ASP A 88 -6.41 21.21 13.13
C ASP A 88 -7.90 21.32 12.75
N ARG A 89 -8.67 20.33 13.23
CA ARG A 89 -10.10 20.38 13.55
C ARG A 89 -10.57 19.03 14.07
#